data_AF-X1HL07-F1
#
_entry.id   AF-X1HL07-F1
#
_cell.length_a   1.000
_cell.length_b   1.000
_cell.length_c   1.000
_cell.angle_alpha   90.00
_cell.angle_beta   90.00
_cell.angle_gamma   90.00
#
_symmetry.space_group_name_H-M   'P 1'
#
loop_
_entity.id
_entity.type
_entity.pdbx_description
1 polymer ?
#
loop_
_entity_poly.entity_id
_entity_poly.type
_entity_poly.pdbx_seq_one_letter_code
_entity_poly.pdbx_strand_id
1 'polypeptide(L)'
;MTDKERTVLDCIRRPDCCGGLEELIKSLDHFTSLDIAKLDEYLDRFGERSLVQRTGFILDYLKDRIRVPGEYMNDLKSRVGSRVYYLTPDMKPGNSKLNKTWNVFVPRNIEEVARFV
;
A
#
# COMPACT_ATOMS: atom_id res chain seq x y z
N MET A 1 -10.63 -3.51 -20.00
CA MET A 1 -9.61 -2.46 -19.90
C MET A 1 -9.38 -2.22 -18.41
N THR A 2 -8.20 -2.54 -17.89
CA THR A 2 -7.81 -2.23 -16.51
C THR A 2 -7.27 -0.81 -16.48
N ASP A 3 -7.77 0.04 -15.57
CA ASP A 3 -7.20 1.36 -15.33
C ASP A 3 -6.14 1.31 -14.22
N LYS A 4 -5.37 2.41 -14.09
CA LYS A 4 -4.16 2.45 -13.25
C LYS A 4 -4.46 2.15 -11.79
N GLU A 5 -5.56 2.64 -11.23
CA GLU A 5 -5.95 2.44 -9.83
C GLU A 5 -6.17 0.96 -9.52
N ARG A 6 -6.82 0.24 -10.44
CA ARG A 6 -6.98 -1.21 -10.31
C ARG A 6 -5.64 -1.92 -10.35
N THR A 7 -4.76 -1.56 -11.28
CA THR A 7 -3.41 -2.14 -11.37
C THR A 7 -2.60 -1.90 -10.10
N VAL A 8 -2.66 -0.69 -9.54
CA VAL A 8 -2.03 -0.35 -8.26
C VAL A 8 -2.52 -1.27 -7.16
N LEU A 9 -3.84 -1.40 -6.99
CA LEU A 9 -4.41 -2.27 -5.95
C LEU A 9 -4.09 -3.75 -6.18
N ASP A 10 -4.12 -4.22 -7.43
CA ASP A 10 -3.76 -5.60 -7.77
C ASP A 10 -2.31 -5.89 -7.39
N CYS A 11 -1.37 -4.98 -7.65
CA CYS A 11 0.03 -5.16 -7.23
C CYS A 11 0.23 -5.06 -5.72
N ILE A 12 -0.53 -4.23 -5.00
CA ILE A 12 -0.50 -4.19 -3.53
C ILE A 12 -1.08 -5.48 -2.93
N ARG A 13 -2.13 -6.01 -3.54
CA ARG A 13 -2.81 -7.23 -3.10
C ARG A 13 -1.97 -8.47 -3.35
N ARG A 14 -1.28 -8.51 -4.50
CA ARG A 14 -0.46 -9.63 -5.00
C ARG A 14 0.94 -9.14 -5.39
N PRO A 15 1.76 -8.69 -4.42
CA PRO A 15 3.12 -8.23 -4.72
C PRO A 15 4.00 -9.36 -5.27
N ASP A 16 3.66 -10.62 -4.99
CA ASP A 16 4.27 -11.82 -5.57
C ASP A 16 4.14 -11.87 -7.11
N CYS A 17 3.10 -11.24 -7.67
CA CYS A 17 2.89 -11.16 -9.12
C CYS A 17 3.54 -9.92 -9.76
N CYS A 18 4.05 -8.98 -8.96
CA CYS A 18 4.64 -7.72 -9.44
C CYS A 18 6.13 -7.59 -9.06
N GLY A 19 6.84 -8.68 -8.80
CA GLY A 19 8.28 -8.65 -8.50
C GLY A 19 8.63 -8.30 -7.04
N GLY A 20 7.66 -8.29 -6.14
CA GLY A 20 7.83 -8.00 -4.71
C GLY A 20 7.64 -6.53 -4.35
N LEU A 21 8.00 -6.17 -3.11
CA LEU A 21 7.79 -4.82 -2.58
C LEU A 21 8.62 -3.75 -3.30
N GLU A 22 9.85 -4.07 -3.70
CA GLU A 22 10.75 -3.12 -4.37
C GLU A 22 10.16 -2.65 -5.70
N GLU A 23 9.77 -3.60 -6.55
CA GLU A 23 9.17 -3.31 -7.86
C GLU A 23 7.79 -2.66 -7.74
N LEU A 24 7.03 -2.98 -6.69
CA LEU A 24 5.81 -2.27 -6.35
C LEU A 24 6.09 -0.79 -6.06
N ILE A 25 7.04 -0.48 -5.18
CA ILE A 25 7.41 0.91 -4.83
C ILE A 25 7.90 1.65 -6.07
N LYS A 26 8.79 1.04 -6.87
CA LYS A 26 9.27 1.62 -8.14
C LYS A 26 8.14 1.89 -9.12
N SER A 27 7.24 0.93 -9.31
CA SER A 27 6.11 1.10 -10.23
C SER A 27 5.18 2.22 -9.77
N LEU A 28 4.96 2.33 -8.46
CA LEU A 28 4.13 3.38 -7.88
C LEU A 28 4.75 4.77 -7.99
N ASP A 29 6.07 4.86 -7.96
CA ASP A 29 6.81 6.12 -8.11
C ASP A 29 6.56 6.81 -9.46
N HIS A 30 6.23 6.05 -10.50
CA HIS A 30 5.93 6.59 -11.82
C HIS A 30 4.55 7.29 -11.88
N PHE A 31 3.70 7.11 -10.86
CA PHE A 31 2.39 7.77 -10.79
C PHE A 31 2.46 9.03 -9.94
N THR A 32 2.23 10.20 -10.55
CA THR A 32 2.17 11.48 -9.80
C THR A 32 0.84 11.70 -9.07
N SER A 33 -0.23 11.03 -9.53
CA SER A 33 -1.58 11.15 -8.96
C SER A 33 -2.43 9.92 -9.26
N LEU A 34 -3.38 9.63 -8.38
CA LEU A 34 -4.39 8.59 -8.50
C LEU A 34 -5.78 9.22 -8.48
N ASP A 35 -6.71 8.63 -9.23
CA ASP A 35 -8.13 8.93 -9.12
C ASP A 35 -8.66 8.29 -7.83
N ILE A 36 -8.88 9.13 -6.82
CA ILE A 36 -9.27 8.69 -5.49
C ILE A 36 -10.63 8.00 -5.49
N ALA A 37 -11.58 8.46 -6.32
CA ALA A 37 -12.91 7.88 -6.38
C ALA A 37 -12.86 6.44 -6.92
N LYS A 38 -12.04 6.21 -7.95
CA LYS A 38 -11.83 4.86 -8.49
C LYS A 38 -11.07 3.96 -7.52
N LEU A 39 -10.02 4.49 -6.89
CA LEU A 39 -9.24 3.75 -5.91
C LEU A 39 -10.14 3.26 -4.76
N ASP A 40 -11.02 4.14 -4.26
CA ASP A 40 -11.96 3.81 -3.21
C ASP A 40 -13.03 2.79 -3.66
N GLU A 41 -13.61 3.00 -4.85
CA GLU A 41 -14.56 2.04 -5.45
C GLU A 41 -13.95 0.64 -5.53
N TYR A 42 -12.71 0.53 -5.99
CA TYR A 42 -12.04 -0.76 -6.09
C TYR A 42 -11.72 -1.37 -4.72
N LEU A 43 -11.27 -0.58 -3.75
CA LEU A 43 -11.04 -1.07 -2.38
C LEU A 43 -12.31 -1.66 -1.77
N ASP A 44 -13.43 -0.95 -1.93
CA ASP A 44 -14.74 -1.41 -1.45
C ASP A 44 -15.19 -2.68 -2.19
N ARG A 45 -14.96 -2.76 -3.51
CA ARG A 45 -15.27 -3.95 -4.31
C ARG A 45 -14.42 -5.17 -3.94
N PHE A 46 -13.16 -4.98 -3.56
CA PHE A 46 -12.34 -6.08 -3.05
C PHE A 46 -12.83 -6.53 -1.66
N GLY A 47 -13.29 -5.59 -0.81
CA GLY A 47 -13.82 -5.90 0.52
C GLY A 47 -12.76 -6.47 1.49
N GLU A 48 -11.47 -6.22 1.21
CA GLU A 48 -10.36 -6.79 1.96
C GLU A 48 -9.72 -5.77 2.91
N ARG A 49 -9.92 -5.95 4.22
CA ARG A 49 -9.29 -5.08 5.24
C ARG A 49 -7.76 -5.05 5.16
N SER A 50 -7.14 -6.18 4.84
CA SER A 50 -5.69 -6.25 4.62
C SER A 50 -5.24 -5.36 3.47
N LEU A 51 -6.05 -5.27 2.40
CA LEU A 51 -5.73 -4.43 1.25
C LEU A 51 -5.84 -2.94 1.61
N VAL A 52 -6.89 -2.54 2.34
CA VAL A 52 -7.05 -1.17 2.84
C VAL A 52 -5.85 -0.77 3.70
N GLN A 53 -5.46 -1.61 4.67
CA GLN A 53 -4.35 -1.34 5.57
C GLN A 53 -3.00 -1.25 4.84
N ARG A 54 -2.73 -2.15 3.89
CA ARG A 54 -1.52 -2.12 3.05
C ARG A 54 -1.48 -0.90 2.14
N THR A 55 -2.60 -0.59 1.49
CA THR A 55 -2.74 0.56 0.59
C THR A 55 -2.49 1.85 1.33
N GLY A 56 -3.13 2.03 2.50
CA GLY A 56 -2.92 3.19 3.34
C GLY A 56 -1.47 3.36 3.77
N PHE A 57 -0.80 2.27 4.17
CA PHE A 57 0.63 2.33 4.48
C PHE A 57 1.49 2.78 3.29
N ILE A 58 1.25 2.22 2.10
CA ILE A 58 2.03 2.54 0.90
C ILE A 58 1.82 3.99 0.46
N LEU A 59 0.58 4.48 0.47
CA LEU A 59 0.28 5.87 0.15
C LEU A 59 0.88 6.85 1.18
N ASP A 60 0.86 6.50 2.46
CA ASP A 60 1.50 7.30 3.52
C ASP A 60 3.03 7.31 3.39
N TYR A 61 3.62 6.17 3.00
CA TYR A 61 5.05 6.07 2.74
C TYR A 61 5.47 6.91 1.51
N LEU A 62 4.64 6.90 0.46
CA LEU A 62 4.89 7.63 -0.79
C LEU A 62 4.24 9.02 -0.83
N LYS A 63 3.80 9.57 0.31
CA LYS A 63 3.02 10.84 0.36
C LYS A 63 3.74 12.05 -0.25
N ASP A 64 5.07 12.04 -0.26
CA ASP A 64 5.88 13.11 -0.83
C ASP A 64 6.00 13.00 -2.36
N ARG A 65 5.62 11.85 -2.92
CA ARG A 65 5.73 11.50 -4.34
C ARG A 65 4.36 11.39 -5.02
N ILE A 66 3.39 10.78 -4.34
CA ILE A 66 2.01 10.62 -4.80
C ILE A 66 1.11 11.58 -4.03
N ARG A 67 0.48 12.52 -4.75
CA ARG A 67 -0.45 13.45 -4.10
C ARG A 67 -1.75 12.76 -3.75
N VAL A 68 -1.99 12.57 -2.45
CA VAL A 68 -3.23 12.03 -1.90
C VAL A 68 -3.86 13.06 -0.95
N PRO A 69 -5.16 13.40 -1.08
CA PRO A 69 -5.83 14.30 -0.16
C PRO A 69 -5.80 13.77 1.28
N GLY A 70 -5.53 14.65 2.25
CA GLY A 70 -5.48 14.28 3.67
C GLY A 70 -6.82 13.72 4.20
N GLU A 71 -7.94 14.20 3.66
CA GLU A 71 -9.29 13.70 3.99
C GLU A 71 -9.43 12.22 3.62
N TYR A 72 -8.96 11.83 2.44
CA TYR A 72 -8.98 10.43 2.02
C TYR A 72 -8.03 9.56 2.85
N MET A 73 -6.86 10.07 3.23
CA MET A 73 -5.96 9.37 4.15
C MET A 73 -6.61 9.15 5.53
N ASN A 74 -7.42 10.10 6.00
CA ASN A 74 -8.16 9.95 7.26
C ASN A 74 -9.30 8.94 7.13
N ASP A 75 -10.00 8.93 6.00
CA ASP A 75 -11.01 7.92 5.69
C ASP A 75 -10.41 6.51 5.71
N LEU A 76 -9.29 6.28 5.01
CA LEU A 76 -8.58 4.99 5.05
C LEU A 76 -8.16 4.58 6.47
N LYS A 77 -7.67 5.53 7.28
CA LYS A 77 -7.32 5.28 8.70
C LYS A 77 -8.54 4.85 9.52
N SER A 78 -9.72 5.41 9.25
CA SER A 78 -10.96 5.03 9.93
C SER A 78 -11.38 3.58 9.66
N ARG A 79 -10.97 3.04 8.50
CA ARG A 79 -11.25 1.66 8.07
C ARG A 79 -10.23 0.64 8.59
N VAL A 80 -9.17 1.07 9.29
CA VAL A 80 -8.14 0.19 9.85
C VAL A 80 -8.73 -0.70 10.94
N GLY A 81 -8.59 -2.02 10.77
CA GLY A 81 -9.05 -2.99 11.74
C GLY A 81 -8.05 -3.28 12.86
N SER A 82 -8.52 -3.99 13.90
CA SER A 82 -7.68 -4.46 15.00
C SER A 82 -6.68 -5.56 14.60
N ARG A 83 -6.92 -6.25 13.48
CA ARG A 83 -6.04 -7.32 12.99
C ARG A 83 -4.79 -6.75 12.33
N VAL A 84 -3.65 -7.31 12.72
CA VAL A 84 -2.35 -6.99 12.13
C VAL A 84 -2.12 -7.85 10.88
N TYR A 85 -1.60 -7.25 9.81
CA TYR A 85 -1.22 -7.95 8.59
C TYR A 85 0.24 -7.70 8.23
N TYR A 86 0.86 -8.59 7.45
CA TYR A 86 2.14 -8.30 6.80
C TYR A 86 1.92 -7.44 5.56
N LEU A 87 2.86 -6.53 5.27
CA LEU A 87 2.84 -5.68 4.08
C LEU A 87 2.87 -6.53 2.81
N THR A 88 3.77 -7.52 2.76
CA THR A 88 3.80 -8.53 1.68
C THR A 88 3.80 -9.96 2.25
N PRO A 89 3.27 -10.96 1.50
CA PRO A 89 3.15 -12.34 1.98
C PRO A 89 4.48 -13.06 2.22
N ASP A 90 5.54 -12.66 1.52
CA ASP A 90 6.88 -13.25 1.55
C ASP A 90 7.75 -12.76 2.73
N MET A 91 7.25 -11.82 3.53
CA MET A 91 7.96 -11.29 4.70
C MET A 91 8.23 -12.37 5.75
N LYS A 92 9.49 -12.47 6.17
CA LYS A 92 9.92 -13.41 7.22
C LYS A 92 9.77 -12.81 8.63
N PRO A 93 9.41 -13.63 9.64
CA PRO A 93 9.50 -13.22 11.05
C PRO A 93 10.94 -12.83 11.41
N GLY A 94 11.12 -11.70 12.10
CA GLY A 94 12.43 -11.20 12.56
C GLY A 94 12.92 -9.92 11.86
N ASN A 95 12.62 -9.74 10.58
CA ASN A 95 13.06 -8.57 9.78
C ASN A 95 11.98 -7.51 9.57
N SER A 96 10.93 -7.54 10.38
CA SER A 96 9.80 -6.61 10.31
C SER A 96 9.60 -5.80 11.59
N LYS A 97 8.92 -4.66 11.45
CA LYS A 97 8.46 -3.81 12.54
C LYS A 97 6.99 -3.48 12.33
N LEU A 98 6.23 -3.34 13.42
CA LEU A 98 4.82 -2.96 13.34
C LEU A 98 4.70 -1.45 13.09
N ASN A 99 4.06 -1.08 11.98
CA ASN A 99 3.49 0.25 11.81
C ASN A 99 2.13 0.29 12.53
N LYS A 100 2.06 1.03 13.64
CA LYS A 100 0.85 1.11 14.48
C LYS A 100 -0.29 1.90 13.83
N THR A 101 0.02 2.87 12.97
CA THR A 101 -0.99 3.69 12.28
C THR A 101 -1.85 2.85 11.36
N TRP A 102 -1.22 1.96 10.58
CA TRP A 102 -1.91 1.13 9.59
C TRP A 102 -2.13 -0.30 10.07
N ASN A 103 -1.59 -0.64 11.24
CA ASN A 103 -1.61 -1.98 11.82
C ASN A 103 -1.03 -3.04 10.84
N VAL A 104 0.12 -2.71 10.26
CA VAL A 104 0.83 -3.55 9.28
C VAL A 104 2.27 -3.79 9.72
N PHE A 105 2.75 -5.02 9.63
CA PHE A 105 4.18 -5.34 9.71
C PHE A 105 4.88 -4.96 8.42
N VAL A 106 5.88 -4.09 8.52
CA VAL A 106 6.65 -3.54 7.40
C VAL A 106 8.12 -3.90 7.55
N PRO A 107 8.91 -3.99 6.46
CA PRO A 107 10.34 -4.28 6.56
C PRO A 107 11.05 -3.24 7.43
N ARG A 108 12.02 -3.69 8.24
CA ARG A 108 12.85 -2.76 9.04
C ARG A 108 13.69 -1.84 8.16
N ASN A 109 14.14 -2.38 7.04
CA ASN A 109 14.98 -1.76 6.03
C ASN A 109 14.17 -1.17 4.86
N ILE A 110 12.93 -0.71 5.10
CA ILE A 110 12.09 -0.18 4.02
C ILE A 110 12.77 0.95 3.22
N GLU A 111 13.57 1.79 3.87
CA GLU A 111 14.36 2.83 3.21
C GLU A 111 15.44 2.26 2.28
N GLU A 112 15.99 1.09 2.60
CA GLU A 112 16.95 0.41 1.72
C GLU A 112 16.25 -0.21 0.51
N VAL A 113 15.04 -0.73 0.71
CA VAL A 113 14.18 -1.25 -0.38
C VAL A 113 13.77 -0.12 -1.34
N ALA A 114 13.55 1.09 -0.83
CA ALA A 114 13.22 2.26 -1.64
C ALA A 114 14.45 3.04 -2.15
N ARG A 115 15.68 2.61 -1.84
CA ARG A 115 16.91 3.39 -2.08
C ARG A 115 17.31 3.51 -3.55
N PHE A 116 16.76 2.66 -4.40
CA PHE A 116 17.02 2.63 -5.85
C PHE A 116 15.86 3.18 -6.67
N VAL A 117 15.02 4.03 -6.07
CA VAL A 117 13.87 4.70 -6.70
C VAL A 117 14.02 6.21 -6.70
#